data_AF-A0A8S2UHV5-F1
#
_entry.id   AF-A0A8S2UHV5-F1
#
_cell.length_a   1.000
_cell.length_b   1.000
_cell.length_c   1.000
_cell.angle_alpha   90.00
_cell.angle_beta   90.00
_cell.angle_gamma   90.00
#
_symmetry.space_group_name_H-M   'P 1'
#
loop_
_entity.id
_entity.type
_entity.pdbx_description
1 polymer ?
#
loop_
_entity_poly.entity_id
_entity_poly.type
_entity_poly.pdbx_seq_one_letter_code
_entity_poly.pdbx_strand_id
1 'polypeptide(L)'
;MTQKEANFAESTQLIRNDQEKIGTLNLLISTSTQPSNNLFNYYQERAEILFYLNKYEDALSDINAMEKINEIPSSIKLIKWKSLIQIQCAKVSQEIKQSLAIQDDLSHIPR
;
A
#
# COMPACT_ATOMS: atom_id res chain seq x y z
N MET A 1 -8.20 -26.92 -18.22
CA MET A 1 -8.04 -25.75 -17.36
C MET A 1 -9.32 -24.95 -17.43
N THR A 2 -9.97 -24.70 -16.30
CA THR A 2 -11.22 -23.93 -16.23
C THR A 2 -10.93 -22.42 -16.26
N GLN A 3 -11.89 -21.58 -16.66
CA GLN A 3 -11.73 -20.11 -16.64
C GLN A 3 -11.34 -19.59 -15.24
N LYS A 4 -11.84 -20.24 -14.19
CA LYS A 4 -11.53 -19.90 -12.80
C LYS A 4 -10.07 -20.18 -12.44
N GLU A 5 -9.52 -21.29 -12.93
CA GLU A 5 -8.10 -21.64 -12.74
C GLU A 5 -7.17 -20.67 -13.50
N ALA A 6 -7.56 -20.25 -14.71
CA ALA A 6 -6.82 -19.26 -15.48
C ALA A 6 -6.77 -17.91 -14.77
N ASN A 7 -7.92 -17.40 -14.29
CA ASN A 7 -8.00 -16.14 -13.57
C ASN A 7 -7.20 -16.16 -12.24
N PHE A 8 -7.19 -17.30 -11.55
CA PHE A 8 -6.40 -17.47 -10.32
C PHE A 8 -4.90 -17.48 -10.60
N ALA A 9 -4.47 -18.18 -11.66
CA ALA A 9 -3.07 -18.21 -12.07
C ALA A 9 -2.58 -16.81 -12.49
N GLU A 10 -3.39 -16.06 -13.24
CA GLU A 10 -3.09 -14.69 -13.65
C GLU A 10 -2.94 -13.76 -12.45
N SER A 11 -3.87 -13.82 -11.49
CA SER A 11 -3.80 -13.03 -10.25
C SER A 11 -2.53 -13.35 -9.43
N THR A 12 -2.17 -14.63 -9.35
CA THR A 12 -0.96 -15.06 -8.63
C THR A 12 0.31 -14.57 -9.30
N GLN A 13 0.34 -14.58 -10.63
CA GLN A 13 1.47 -14.06 -11.39
C GLN A 13 1.61 -12.54 -11.25
N LEU A 14 0.49 -11.80 -11.24
CA LEU A 14 0.48 -10.36 -11.02
C LEU A 14 1.07 -10.02 -9.64
N ILE A 15 0.61 -10.68 -8.58
CA ILE A 15 1.14 -10.47 -7.22
C ILE A 15 2.65 -10.75 -7.16
N ARG A 16 3.12 -11.81 -7.81
CA ARG A 16 4.55 -12.13 -7.86
C ARG A 16 5.35 -11.00 -8.54
N ASN A 17 4.87 -10.53 -9.69
CA ASN A 17 5.52 -9.44 -10.43
C ASN A 17 5.56 -8.15 -9.59
N ASP A 18 4.48 -7.83 -8.89
CA ASP A 18 4.41 -6.67 -7.99
C ASP A 18 5.40 -6.78 -6.83
N GLN A 19 5.58 -7.97 -6.26
CA GLN A 19 6.57 -8.23 -5.20
C GLN A 19 8.01 -8.08 -5.68
N GLU A 20 8.34 -8.63 -6.84
CA GLU A 20 9.67 -8.47 -7.47
C GLU A 20 9.97 -6.99 -7.77
N LYS A 21 8.95 -6.27 -8.25
CA LYS A 21 9.03 -4.85 -8.54
C LYS A 21 9.24 -4.02 -7.27
N ILE A 22 8.53 -4.31 -6.18
CA ILE A 22 8.78 -3.71 -4.86
C ILE A 22 10.24 -3.95 -4.43
N GLY A 23 10.76 -5.18 -4.60
CA GLY A 23 12.16 -5.49 -4.28
C GLY A 23 13.16 -4.61 -5.03
N THR A 24 12.91 -4.41 -6.33
CA THR A 24 13.73 -3.54 -7.17
C THR A 24 13.65 -2.08 -6.72
N LEU A 25 12.44 -1.58 -6.45
CA LEU A 25 12.22 -0.21 -5.97
C LEU A 25 12.88 0.03 -4.61
N ASN A 26 12.84 -0.96 -3.71
CA ASN A 26 13.53 -0.88 -2.42
C ASN A 26 15.04 -0.69 -2.58
N LEU A 27 15.67 -1.40 -3.52
CA LEU A 27 17.09 -1.26 -3.82
C LEU A 27 17.41 0.12 -4.42
N LEU A 28 16.59 0.59 -5.35
CA LEU A 28 16.77 1.91 -5.97
C LEU A 28 16.63 3.05 -4.94
N ILE A 29 15.65 2.94 -4.04
CA ILE A 29 15.45 3.89 -2.95
C ILE A 29 16.64 3.87 -1.97
N SER A 30 17.13 2.68 -1.58
CA SER A 30 18.21 2.57 -0.59
C SER A 30 19.59 2.99 -1.12
N THR A 31 19.80 2.88 -2.43
CA THR A 31 21.05 3.28 -3.09
C THR A 31 21.03 4.74 -3.57
N SER A 32 19.88 5.42 -3.49
CA SER A 32 19.77 6.83 -3.82
C SER A 32 20.44 7.71 -2.76
N THR A 33 21.46 8.46 -3.15
CA THR A 33 22.29 9.25 -2.24
C THR A 33 21.81 10.69 -2.07
N GLN A 34 20.88 11.16 -2.90
CA GLN A 34 20.33 12.52 -2.86
C GLN A 34 18.84 12.53 -3.20
N PRO A 35 18.03 13.41 -2.57
CA PRO A 35 16.66 13.66 -2.99
C PRO A 35 16.68 14.19 -4.44
N SER A 36 16.04 13.45 -5.34
CA SER A 36 15.97 13.77 -6.77
C SER A 36 14.59 13.41 -7.30
N ASN A 37 14.25 13.94 -8.49
CA ASN A 37 13.00 13.58 -9.17
C ASN A 37 12.89 12.07 -9.44
N ASN A 38 14.01 11.36 -9.58
CA ASN A 38 14.01 9.90 -9.73
C ASN A 38 13.56 9.22 -8.43
N LEU A 39 14.05 9.70 -7.28
CA LEU A 39 13.64 9.17 -5.98
C LEU A 39 12.15 9.41 -5.72
N PHE A 40 11.61 10.57 -6.13
CA PHE A 40 10.18 10.85 -6.09
C PHE A 40 9.38 9.82 -6.91
N ASN A 41 9.83 9.52 -8.15
CA ASN A 41 9.16 8.55 -9.01
C ASN A 41 9.18 7.13 -8.42
N TYR A 42 10.29 6.72 -7.79
CA TYR A 42 10.38 5.40 -7.16
C TYR A 42 9.43 5.26 -5.97
N TYR A 43 9.33 6.29 -5.12
CA TYR A 43 8.34 6.30 -4.05
C TYR A 43 6.91 6.31 -4.58
N GLN A 44 6.63 7.08 -5.64
CA GLN A 44 5.29 7.10 -6.25
C GLN A 44 4.90 5.71 -6.76
N GLU A 45 5.78 5.08 -7.55
CA GLU A 45 5.51 3.78 -8.14
C GLU A 45 5.36 2.69 -7.06
N ARG A 46 6.17 2.74 -6.01
CA ARG A 46 6.06 1.81 -4.88
C ARG A 46 4.75 2.02 -4.10
N ALA A 47 4.35 3.27 -3.85
CA ALA A 47 3.10 3.60 -3.20
C ALA A 47 1.87 3.07 -3.98
N GLU A 48 1.87 3.21 -5.31
CA GLU A 48 0.80 2.73 -6.17
C GLU A 48 0.67 1.19 -6.07
N ILE A 49 1.77 0.45 -6.14
CA ILE A 49 1.76 -1.02 -6.00
C ILE A 49 1.32 -1.44 -4.59
N LEU A 50 1.86 -0.81 -3.55
CA LEU A 50 1.51 -1.10 -2.16
C LEU A 50 0.02 -0.88 -1.89
N PHE A 51 -0.56 0.18 -2.48
CA PHE A 51 -1.99 0.42 -2.41
C PHE A 51 -2.82 -0.73 -3.02
N TYR A 52 -2.44 -1.21 -4.22
CA TYR A 52 -3.13 -2.35 -4.86
C TYR A 52 -2.97 -3.67 -4.08
N LEU A 53 -1.87 -3.82 -3.34
CA LEU A 53 -1.63 -4.95 -2.44
C LEU A 53 -2.27 -4.77 -1.05
N ASN A 54 -3.08 -3.73 -0.86
CA ASN A 54 -3.73 -3.37 0.41
C ASN A 54 -2.76 -3.08 1.57
N LYS A 55 -1.51 -2.73 1.26
CA LYS A 55 -0.48 -2.30 2.23
C LYS A 55 -0.52 -0.79 2.41
N TYR A 56 -1.62 -0.30 2.97
CA TYR A 56 -1.95 1.12 2.97
C TYR A 56 -1.00 1.95 3.86
N GLU A 57 -0.53 1.40 4.98
CA GLU A 57 0.42 2.05 5.87
C GLU A 57 1.78 2.25 5.19
N ASP A 58 2.27 1.22 4.48
CA ASP A 58 3.51 1.30 3.71
C ASP A 58 3.37 2.30 2.56
N ALA A 59 2.24 2.27 1.85
CA ALA A 59 1.94 3.24 0.79
C ALA A 59 1.90 4.68 1.32
N LEU A 60 1.33 4.90 2.51
CA LEU A 60 1.28 6.22 3.16
C LEU A 60 2.69 6.69 3.54
N SER A 61 3.56 5.79 3.99
CA SER A 61 4.96 6.09 4.28
C SER A 61 5.68 6.64 3.05
N ASP A 62 5.45 6.04 1.88
CA ASP A 62 6.01 6.48 0.60
C ASP A 62 5.51 7.86 0.17
N ILE A 63 4.20 8.10 0.30
CA ILE A 63 3.63 9.43 0.04
C ILE A 63 4.27 10.49 0.95
N ASN A 64 4.46 10.19 2.23
CA ASN A 64 5.11 11.12 3.16
C ASN A 64 6.60 11.34 2.82
N ALA A 65 7.28 10.35 2.23
CA ALA A 65 8.64 10.51 1.74
C ALA A 65 8.69 11.43 0.50
N MET A 66 7.72 11.29 -0.41
CA MET A 66 7.58 12.17 -1.58
C MET A 66 7.36 13.65 -1.19
N GLU A 67 6.55 13.92 -0.16
CA GLU A 67 6.32 15.28 0.37
C GLU A 67 7.61 15.94 0.88
N LYS A 68 8.59 15.14 1.33
CA LYS A 68 9.89 15.66 1.79
C LYS A 68 10.84 15.97 0.64
N ILE A 69 10.70 15.28 -0.49
CA ILE A 69 11.53 15.48 -1.68
C ILE A 69 11.03 16.68 -2.48
N ASN A 70 9.70 16.82 -2.58
CA ASN A 70 9.08 17.90 -3.30
C ASN A 70 8.57 18.93 -2.28
N GLU A 71 9.30 20.02 -2.08
CA GLU A 71 8.93 21.12 -1.15
C GLU A 71 7.61 21.82 -1.51
N ILE A 72 6.94 21.39 -2.59
CA ILE A 72 5.57 21.78 -2.94
C ILE A 72 4.65 20.56 -2.72
N PRO A 73 3.96 20.45 -1.58
CA PRO A 73 3.01 19.36 -1.27
C PRO A 73 1.75 19.37 -2.13
N SER A 74 1.70 20.16 -3.20
CA SER A 74 0.45 20.69 -3.76
C SER A 74 0.06 20.07 -5.10
N SER A 75 0.74 19.02 -5.56
CA SER A 75 0.23 18.33 -6.74
C SER A 75 -1.12 17.70 -6.37
N ILE A 76 -2.18 18.11 -7.07
CA ILE A 76 -3.55 17.61 -6.85
C ILE A 76 -3.57 16.07 -6.86
N LYS A 77 -2.67 15.43 -7.64
CA LYS A 77 -2.49 13.99 -7.67
C LYS A 77 -2.07 13.44 -6.30
N LEU A 78 -1.02 14.00 -5.69
CA LEU A 78 -0.50 13.54 -4.39
C LEU A 78 -1.55 13.67 -3.28
N ILE A 79 -2.24 14.82 -3.22
CA ILE A 79 -3.31 15.06 -2.24
C ILE A 79 -4.43 14.02 -2.40
N LYS A 80 -4.88 13.77 -3.64
CA LYS A 80 -5.90 12.74 -3.92
C LYS A 80 -5.45 11.35 -3.46
N TRP A 81 -4.22 10.96 -3.79
CA TRP A 81 -3.67 9.66 -3.40
C TRP A 81 -3.57 9.51 -1.88
N LYS A 82 -3.06 10.55 -1.19
CA LYS A 82 -2.99 10.58 0.27
C LYS A 82 -4.37 10.43 0.91
N SER A 83 -5.37 11.18 0.44
CA SER A 83 -6.74 11.07 0.93
C SER A 83 -7.34 9.69 0.71
N LEU A 84 -7.12 9.08 -0.47
CA LEU A 84 -7.61 7.73 -0.78
C LEU A 84 -6.99 6.68 0.15
N ILE A 85 -5.66 6.73 0.35
CA ILE A 85 -4.95 5.83 1.25
C ILE A 85 -5.45 5.98 2.69
N GLN A 86 -5.62 7.22 3.18
CA GLN A 86 -6.11 7.49 4.53
C GLN A 86 -7.53 6.96 4.78
N ILE A 87 -8.43 7.15 3.80
CA ILE A 87 -9.79 6.60 3.87
C ILE A 87 -9.73 5.07 4.00
N GLN A 88 -8.83 4.44 3.25
CA GLN A 88 -8.73 2.99 3.22
C GLN A 88 -8.08 2.41 4.49
N CYS A 89 -7.03 3.04 5.02
CA CYS A 89 -6.49 2.74 6.36
C CYS A 89 -7.58 2.82 7.45
N ALA A 90 -8.42 3.87 7.41
CA ALA A 90 -9.48 4.06 8.39
C ALA A 90 -10.53 2.95 8.32
N LYS A 91 -10.91 2.51 7.11
CA LYS A 91 -11.84 1.38 6.92
C LYS A 91 -11.28 0.08 7.48
N VAL A 92 -10.04 -0.28 7.12
CA VAL A 92 -9.39 -1.49 7.64
C VAL A 92 -9.29 -1.44 9.17
N SER A 93 -8.91 -0.29 9.73
CA SER A 93 -8.85 -0.09 11.18
C SER A 93 -10.21 -0.28 11.86
N GLN A 94 -11.29 0.16 11.23
CA GLN A 94 -12.65 -0.03 11.73
C GLN A 94 -13.07 -1.49 11.68
N GLU A 95 -12.80 -2.19 10.57
CA GLU A 95 -13.11 -3.62 10.41
C GLU A 95 -12.38 -4.48 11.44
N ILE A 96 -11.09 -4.20 11.69
CA ILE A 96 -10.30 -4.89 12.73
C ILE A 96 -10.94 -4.67 14.10
N LYS A 97 -11.29 -3.43 14.46
CA LYS A 97 -11.94 -3.13 15.74
C LYS A 97 -13.26 -3.88 15.90
N GLN A 98 -14.08 -3.95 14.85
CA GLN A 98 -15.33 -4.71 14.87
C GLN A 98 -15.08 -6.21 15.06
N SER A 99 -14.09 -6.79 14.38
CA SER A 99 -13.76 -8.21 14.54
C SER A 99 -13.28 -8.57 15.95
N LEU A 100 -12.48 -7.70 16.57
CA LEU A 100 -11.98 -7.90 17.93
C LEU A 100 -13.12 -7.84 18.95
N ALA A 101 -14.04 -6.90 18.81
CA ALA A 101 -15.22 -6.80 19.67
C ALA A 101 -16.08 -8.08 19.62
N ILE A 102 -16.29 -8.65 18.42
CA ILE A 102 -17.01 -9.93 18.26
C ILE A 102 -16.27 -11.09 18.94
N GLN A 103 -14.94 -11.15 18.81
CA GLN A 103 -14.13 -12.18 19.45
C GLN A 103 -14.23 -12.13 20.97
N ASP A 104 -14.16 -10.92 21.55
CA ASP A 104 -14.31 -10.71 22.98
C ASP A 104 -15.71 -11.16 23.45
N ASP A 105 -16.78 -10.79 22.74
CA ASP A 105 -18.15 -11.21 23.07
C ASP A 105 -18.33 -12.74 23.04
N LEU A 106 -17.76 -13.43 22.04
CA LEU A 106 -17.80 -14.90 21.95
C LEU A 106 -17.02 -15.60 23.07
N SER A 107 -15.95 -14.97 23.57
CA SER A 107 -15.15 -15.54 24.66
C SER A 107 -15.82 -15.46 26.04
N HIS A 108 -16.88 -14.65 26.18
CA HIS A 108 -17.62 -14.44 27.43
C HIS A 108 -18.93 -15.25 27.53
N ILE A 109 -19.26 -16.08 26.54
CA ILE A 109 -20.43 -16.97 26.60
C ILE A 109 -20.10 -18.13 27.57
N PRO A 110 -20.82 -18.28 28.71
CA PRO A 110 -20.57 -19.37 29.65
C PRO A 110 -20.88 -20.71 28.98
N ARG A 111 -20.00 -21.71 29.17
CA ARG A 111 -20.16 -23.07 28.65
C ARG A 111 -21.33 -23.82 29.29
#